data_AF-A0A1H7VG06-F1
#
_entry.id   AF-A0A1H7VG06-F1
#
_cell.length_a   1.000
_cell.length_b   1.000
_cell.length_c   1.000
_cell.angle_alpha   90.00
_cell.angle_beta   90.00
_cell.angle_gamma   90.00
#
_symmetry.space_group_name_H-M   'P 1'
#
loop_
_entity.id
_entity.type
_entity.pdbx_description
1 polymer ?
#
loop_
_entity_poly.entity_id
_entity_poly.type
_entity_poly.pdbx_seq_one_letter_code
_entity_poly.pdbx_strand_id
1 'polypeptide(L)'
;MRLFVQRAAFALMLTACVGPAMQAHAAPKEPVMHHATGTFEVKMQPQGEVGQAGSDGNSLGRMSLDKTFSGDLVGTGSGEMLAARSSVPTSASYVAIERVTGTLDGKAGTFVLVHRGVMRGETQQLEVTISPESGTGALAGIAGKLGIRIEGGKHYYDLDYTLPAAP
;
A
#
# COMPACT_ATOMS: atom_id res chain seq x y z
N MET A 1 85.84 -28.90 -10.88
CA MET A 1 85.84 -27.55 -10.29
C MET A 1 85.44 -26.54 -11.36
N ARG A 2 84.50 -25.64 -11.06
CA ARG A 2 83.80 -24.64 -11.92
C ARG A 2 82.53 -25.19 -12.61
N LEU A 3 81.32 -24.98 -12.07
CA LEU A 3 80.43 -23.80 -12.04
C LEU A 3 79.68 -23.49 -13.35
N PHE A 4 78.34 -23.57 -13.24
CA PHE A 4 77.28 -22.70 -13.81
C PHE A 4 76.71 -22.92 -15.24
N VAL A 5 75.38 -23.15 -15.28
CA VAL A 5 74.31 -22.37 -15.99
C VAL A 5 73.33 -23.16 -16.89
N GLN A 6 72.04 -23.05 -16.50
CA GLN A 6 70.75 -23.03 -17.24
C GLN A 6 70.46 -24.02 -18.38
N ARG A 7 69.25 -24.61 -18.35
CA ARG A 7 68.03 -23.98 -18.90
C ARG A 7 66.77 -24.76 -18.50
N ALA A 8 65.78 -24.01 -18.02
CA ALA A 8 64.43 -24.50 -17.77
C ALA A 8 63.69 -24.74 -19.09
N ALA A 9 62.91 -25.82 -19.16
CA ALA A 9 61.93 -26.05 -20.22
C ALA A 9 60.56 -26.29 -19.57
N PHE A 10 59.63 -25.39 -19.89
CA PHE A 10 58.22 -25.41 -19.53
C PHE A 10 57.51 -26.55 -20.28
N ALA A 11 56.71 -27.36 -19.58
CA ALA A 11 55.74 -28.26 -20.19
C ALA A 11 54.34 -27.88 -19.69
N LEU A 12 53.52 -27.40 -20.64
CA LEU A 12 52.15 -26.94 -20.47
C LEU A 12 51.20 -28.16 -20.46
N MET A 13 50.61 -28.49 -19.32
CA MET A 13 49.45 -29.40 -19.25
C MET A 13 48.17 -28.56 -19.16
N LEU A 14 47.36 -28.60 -20.22
CA LEU A 14 45.98 -28.10 -20.21
C LEU A 14 45.09 -29.09 -19.45
N THR A 15 44.63 -28.71 -18.26
CA THR A 15 43.43 -29.29 -17.62
C THR A 15 42.29 -28.30 -17.77
N ALA A 16 41.29 -28.67 -18.56
CA ALA A 16 40.07 -27.90 -18.76
C ALA A 16 38.91 -28.49 -17.95
N CYS A 17 38.12 -27.59 -17.35
CA CYS A 17 36.69 -27.70 -17.01
C CYS A 17 36.32 -28.64 -15.83
N VAL A 18 35.38 -28.36 -14.93
CA VAL A 18 34.12 -27.58 -14.98
C VAL A 18 33.83 -27.04 -13.57
N GLY A 19 33.65 -25.73 -13.42
CA GLY A 19 33.06 -25.15 -12.19
C GLY A 19 31.53 -25.25 -12.23
N PRO A 20 30.83 -25.35 -11.08
CA PRO A 20 29.38 -25.47 -11.05
C PRO A 20 28.73 -24.26 -11.72
N ALA A 21 27.83 -24.51 -12.67
CA ALA A 21 27.03 -23.47 -13.29
C ALA A 21 26.23 -22.73 -12.21
N MET A 22 26.52 -21.45 -12.00
CA MET A 22 25.60 -20.54 -11.34
C MET A 22 24.28 -20.59 -12.11
N GLN A 23 23.26 -21.23 -11.53
CA GLN A 23 21.90 -21.07 -12.00
C GLN A 23 21.53 -19.60 -11.81
N ALA A 24 21.48 -18.87 -12.92
CA ALA A 24 20.89 -17.56 -12.96
C ALA A 24 19.43 -17.68 -12.50
N HIS A 25 19.14 -17.22 -11.28
CA HIS A 25 17.77 -16.94 -10.89
C HIS A 25 17.28 -15.86 -11.84
N ALA A 26 16.20 -16.14 -12.57
CA ALA A 26 15.53 -15.13 -13.36
C ALA A 26 15.22 -13.94 -12.44
N ALA A 27 15.60 -12.73 -12.88
CA ALA A 27 15.25 -11.52 -12.16
C ALA A 27 13.73 -11.49 -11.93
N PRO A 28 13.24 -11.09 -10.74
CA PRO A 28 11.81 -10.96 -10.51
C PRO A 28 11.21 -10.09 -11.61
N LYS A 29 10.15 -10.58 -12.28
CA LYS A 29 9.38 -9.73 -13.20
C LYS A 29 8.91 -8.51 -12.42
N GLU A 30 9.17 -7.32 -12.96
CA GLU A 30 8.70 -6.08 -12.35
C GLU A 30 7.17 -6.18 -12.13
N PRO A 31 6.67 -5.80 -10.95
CA PRO A 31 5.25 -5.83 -10.68
C PRO A 31 4.52 -4.90 -11.65
N VAL A 32 3.50 -5.43 -12.32
CA VAL A 32 2.69 -4.67 -13.27
C VAL A 32 1.78 -3.73 -12.49
N MET A 33 1.79 -2.45 -12.87
CA MET A 33 0.86 -1.47 -12.32
C MET A 33 -0.53 -1.66 -12.93
N HIS A 34 -1.52 -1.79 -12.07
CA HIS A 34 -2.95 -1.85 -12.38
C HIS A 34 -3.63 -0.58 -11.89
N HIS A 35 -4.77 -0.26 -12.50
CA HIS A 35 -5.58 0.90 -12.16
C HIS A 35 -7.05 0.49 -12.16
N ALA A 36 -7.72 0.71 -11.03
CA ALA A 36 -9.12 0.34 -10.79
C ALA A 36 -9.91 1.55 -10.32
N THR A 37 -11.11 1.72 -10.85
CA THR A 37 -11.96 2.88 -10.58
C THR A 37 -13.36 2.47 -10.16
N GLY A 38 -14.05 3.38 -9.49
CA GLY A 38 -15.43 3.16 -9.10
C GLY A 38 -15.93 4.16 -8.08
N THR A 39 -16.97 3.76 -7.35
CA THR A 39 -17.66 4.60 -6.39
C THR A 39 -17.77 3.88 -5.05
N PHE A 40 -17.92 4.66 -3.99
CA PHE A 40 -18.25 4.09 -2.69
C PHE A 40 -19.27 4.94 -1.96
N GLU A 41 -20.01 4.29 -1.07
CA GLU A 41 -20.80 4.94 -0.04
C GLU A 41 -20.11 4.74 1.30
N VAL A 42 -20.24 5.71 2.20
CA VAL A 42 -19.69 5.62 3.57
C VAL A 42 -20.74 6.02 4.59
N LYS A 43 -20.90 5.18 5.61
CA LYS A 43 -21.65 5.47 6.83
C LYS A 43 -20.65 5.70 7.95
N MET A 44 -20.84 6.80 8.68
CA MET A 44 -19.98 7.20 9.79
C MET A 44 -20.81 7.28 11.06
N GLN A 45 -20.39 6.61 12.12
CA GLN A 45 -21.08 6.66 13.41
C GLN A 45 -20.13 7.10 14.52
N PRO A 46 -20.42 8.18 15.26
CA PRO A 46 -19.63 8.58 16.42
C PRO A 46 -19.52 7.46 17.46
N GLN A 47 -18.30 7.21 17.95
CA GLN A 47 -17.99 6.15 18.94
C GLN A 47 -17.64 6.74 20.32
N GLY A 48 -18.06 7.98 20.58
CA GLY A 48 -17.74 8.76 21.77
C GLY A 48 -16.56 9.73 21.58
N GLU A 49 -16.37 10.59 22.59
CA GLU A 49 -15.25 11.54 22.66
C GLU A 49 -13.94 10.82 22.98
N VAL A 50 -12.83 11.35 22.45
CA VAL A 50 -11.49 10.81 22.67
C VAL A 50 -10.74 11.74 23.60
N GLY A 51 -10.32 11.23 24.77
CA GLY A 51 -9.64 12.04 25.77
C GLY A 51 -10.57 13.03 26.48
N GLN A 52 -9.98 13.98 27.22
CA GLN A 52 -10.72 15.06 27.89
C GLN A 52 -10.76 16.29 26.99
N ALA A 53 -11.89 17.00 26.98
CA ALA A 53 -12.00 18.27 26.29
C ALA A 53 -11.01 19.27 26.89
N GLY A 54 -10.08 19.77 26.06
CA GLY A 54 -9.17 20.84 26.44
C GLY A 54 -9.89 22.20 26.43
N SER A 55 -9.37 23.18 27.18
CA SER A 55 -9.84 24.57 27.13
C SER A 55 -9.29 25.36 25.93
N ASP A 56 -8.53 24.71 25.05
CA ASP A 56 -7.86 25.31 23.89
C ASP A 56 -8.76 25.40 22.64
N GLY A 57 -10.00 24.92 22.73
CA GLY A 57 -10.97 24.92 21.64
C GLY A 57 -10.73 23.82 20.60
N ASN A 58 -9.80 22.90 20.83
CA ASN A 58 -9.59 21.73 19.99
C ASN A 58 -10.52 20.59 20.43
N SER A 59 -10.94 19.75 19.48
CA SER A 59 -11.77 18.58 19.77
C SER A 59 -11.21 17.34 19.10
N LEU A 60 -11.31 16.20 19.80
CA LEU A 60 -10.93 14.89 19.30
C LEU A 60 -12.18 14.01 19.23
N GLY A 61 -12.31 13.27 18.14
CA GLY A 61 -13.45 12.37 17.92
C GLY A 61 -13.02 11.03 17.35
N ARG A 62 -13.81 10.00 17.66
CA ARG A 62 -13.70 8.68 17.04
C ARG A 62 -14.99 8.36 16.31
N MET A 63 -14.86 7.76 15.13
CA MET A 63 -15.99 7.31 14.33
C MET A 63 -15.73 5.90 13.82
N SER A 64 -16.75 5.05 13.80
CA SER A 64 -16.73 3.84 13.01
C SER A 64 -17.07 4.18 11.56
N LEU A 65 -16.51 3.42 10.63
CA LEU A 65 -16.70 3.56 9.20
C LEU A 65 -17.25 2.25 8.66
N ASP A 66 -18.35 2.32 7.90
CA ASP A 66 -18.85 1.22 7.09
C ASP A 66 -19.00 1.70 5.65
N LYS A 67 -18.30 1.06 4.71
CA LYS A 67 -18.30 1.42 3.31
C LYS A 67 -18.85 0.32 2.43
N THR A 68 -19.46 0.71 1.33
CA THR A 68 -19.82 -0.18 0.24
C THR A 68 -19.14 0.32 -1.02
N PHE A 69 -18.35 -0.53 -1.68
CA PHE A 69 -17.63 -0.23 -2.91
C PHE A 69 -18.35 -0.84 -4.12
N SER A 70 -18.30 -0.16 -5.25
CA SER A 70 -18.88 -0.60 -6.53
C SER A 70 -18.02 -0.13 -7.70
N GLY A 71 -17.95 -0.94 -8.76
CA GLY A 71 -17.06 -0.72 -9.91
C GLY A 71 -16.09 -1.88 -10.03
N ASP A 72 -14.82 -1.57 -10.31
CA ASP A 72 -13.74 -2.57 -10.41
C ASP A 72 -13.46 -3.26 -9.06
N LEU A 73 -13.70 -2.55 -7.95
CA LEU A 73 -13.78 -3.08 -6.59
C LEU A 73 -15.25 -3.19 -6.17
N VAL A 74 -15.71 -4.42 -5.97
CA VAL A 74 -17.03 -4.71 -5.42
C VAL A 74 -16.86 -5.36 -4.04
N GLY A 75 -17.38 -4.73 -3.00
CA GLY A 75 -17.21 -5.23 -1.64
C GLY A 75 -17.59 -4.23 -0.56
N THR A 76 -17.13 -4.49 0.65
CA THR A 76 -17.37 -3.63 1.81
C THR A 76 -16.06 -3.23 2.47
N GLY A 77 -16.08 -2.07 3.13
CA GLY A 77 -15.00 -1.62 4.02
C GLY A 77 -15.55 -1.47 5.43
N SER A 78 -14.82 -1.89 6.46
CA SER A 78 -15.16 -1.59 7.85
C SER A 78 -13.92 -1.20 8.63
N GLY A 79 -14.03 -0.16 9.45
CA GLY A 79 -12.89 0.42 10.15
C GLY A 79 -13.24 1.51 11.13
N GLU A 80 -12.22 2.22 11.57
CA GLU A 80 -12.36 3.36 12.48
C GLU A 80 -11.54 4.56 11.99
N MET A 81 -12.01 5.75 12.35
CA MET A 81 -11.36 7.03 12.15
C MET A 81 -11.18 7.72 13.48
N LEU A 82 -9.99 8.29 13.69
CA LEU A 82 -9.73 9.31 14.71
C LEU A 82 -9.56 10.65 14.02
N ALA A 83 -10.25 11.68 14.51
CA ALA A 83 -10.20 13.01 13.96
C ALA A 83 -9.85 14.03 15.05
N ALA A 84 -9.05 15.03 14.69
CA ALA A 84 -8.82 16.22 15.46
C ALA A 84 -9.35 17.42 14.68
N ARG A 85 -10.24 18.21 15.28
CA ARG A 85 -10.64 19.51 14.75
C ARG A 85 -10.04 20.59 15.62
N SER A 86 -9.39 21.57 15.00
CA SER A 86 -8.84 22.67 15.78
C SER A 86 -9.90 23.75 16.03
N SER A 87 -9.53 24.74 16.83
CA SER A 87 -10.32 25.96 17.02
C SER A 87 -10.51 26.79 15.75
N VAL A 88 -9.75 26.51 14.67
CA VAL A 88 -9.96 27.09 13.35
C VAL A 88 -10.90 26.17 12.55
N PRO A 89 -12.16 26.57 12.24
CA PRO A 89 -13.17 25.66 11.68
C PRO A 89 -12.78 24.96 10.37
N THR A 90 -11.90 25.59 9.58
CA THR A 90 -11.40 25.06 8.29
C THR A 90 -10.14 24.21 8.45
N SER A 91 -9.75 23.85 9.67
CA SER A 91 -8.54 23.07 9.95
C SER A 91 -8.86 21.83 10.77
N ALA A 92 -8.43 20.69 10.25
CA ALA A 92 -8.65 19.39 10.87
C ALA A 92 -7.59 18.41 10.40
N SER A 93 -7.43 17.33 11.14
CA SER A 93 -6.69 16.16 10.70
C SER A 93 -7.46 14.90 11.06
N TYR A 94 -7.19 13.83 10.33
CA TYR A 94 -7.69 12.52 10.70
C TYR A 94 -6.72 11.42 10.27
N VAL A 95 -6.86 10.29 10.96
CA VAL A 95 -6.30 9.01 10.54
C VAL A 95 -7.41 7.99 10.55
N ALA A 96 -7.38 7.05 9.62
CA ALA A 96 -8.33 5.94 9.59
C ALA A 96 -7.63 4.66 9.15
N ILE A 97 -8.11 3.54 9.66
CA ILE A 97 -7.71 2.21 9.21
C ILE A 97 -8.99 1.45 8.91
N GLU A 98 -9.09 0.87 7.72
CA GLU A 98 -10.24 0.06 7.32
C GLU A 98 -9.79 -1.23 6.66
N ARG A 99 -10.50 -2.32 6.96
CA ARG A 99 -10.40 -3.57 6.23
C ARG A 99 -11.40 -3.56 5.09
N VAL A 100 -10.91 -3.76 3.88
CA VAL A 100 -11.71 -4.01 2.69
C VAL A 100 -11.85 -5.51 2.49
N THR A 101 -13.06 -5.97 2.22
CA THR A 101 -13.39 -7.36 1.86
C THR A 101 -14.21 -7.34 0.57
N GLY A 102 -13.76 -8.05 -0.46
CA GLY A 102 -14.48 -8.05 -1.72
C GLY A 102 -13.71 -8.68 -2.88
N THR A 103 -14.03 -8.19 -4.07
CA THR A 103 -13.42 -8.61 -5.33
C THR A 103 -12.89 -7.37 -6.06
N LEU A 104 -11.60 -7.36 -6.38
CA LEU A 104 -10.93 -6.31 -7.16
C LEU A 104 -10.51 -6.89 -8.51
N ASP A 105 -11.02 -6.37 -9.62
CA ASP A 105 -10.75 -6.89 -10.97
C ASP A 105 -10.96 -8.42 -11.09
N GLY A 106 -12.04 -8.91 -10.48
CA GLY A 106 -12.37 -10.33 -10.43
C GLY A 106 -11.57 -11.16 -9.42
N LYS A 107 -10.63 -10.57 -8.67
CA LYS A 107 -9.80 -11.24 -7.67
C LYS A 107 -10.39 -11.07 -6.27
N ALA A 108 -10.88 -12.17 -5.69
CA ALA A 108 -11.45 -12.18 -4.35
C ALA A 108 -10.37 -12.17 -3.26
N GLY A 109 -10.58 -11.34 -2.23
CA GLY A 109 -9.67 -11.25 -1.10
C GLY A 109 -10.05 -10.13 -0.13
N THR A 110 -9.11 -9.85 0.77
CA THR A 110 -9.17 -8.70 1.69
C THR A 110 -7.87 -7.93 1.63
N PHE A 111 -7.89 -6.66 2.02
CA PHE A 111 -6.70 -5.87 2.32
C PHE A 111 -7.07 -4.75 3.30
N VAL A 112 -6.08 -4.07 3.86
CA VAL A 112 -6.29 -2.95 4.78
C VAL A 112 -5.83 -1.66 4.14
N LEU A 113 -6.65 -0.62 4.22
CA LEU A 113 -6.28 0.75 3.83
C LEU A 113 -5.94 1.57 5.08
N VAL A 114 -4.91 2.41 4.97
CA VAL A 114 -4.52 3.39 5.99
C VAL A 114 -4.66 4.78 5.39
N HIS A 115 -5.33 5.68 6.12
CA HIS A 115 -5.62 7.04 5.70
C HIS A 115 -4.86 8.03 6.57
N ARG A 116 -4.36 9.10 5.95
CA ARG A 116 -3.85 10.30 6.62
C ARG A 116 -4.38 11.54 5.91
N GLY A 117 -5.28 12.25 6.58
CA GLY A 117 -5.86 13.50 6.09
C GLY A 117 -5.42 14.70 6.90
N VAL A 118 -5.05 15.78 6.22
CA VAL A 118 -4.74 17.09 6.83
C VAL A 118 -5.42 18.19 6.03
N MET A 119 -6.16 19.07 6.72
CA MET A 119 -6.90 20.20 6.14
C MET A 119 -6.38 21.50 6.76
N ARG A 120 -6.13 22.50 5.91
CA ARG A 120 -5.73 23.85 6.32
C ARG A 120 -6.32 24.88 5.38
N GLY A 121 -7.42 25.50 5.80
CA GLY A 121 -8.13 26.46 4.95
C GLY A 121 -8.79 25.73 3.79
N GLU A 122 -8.49 26.15 2.56
CA GLU A 122 -8.98 25.48 1.35
C GLU A 122 -8.08 24.32 0.89
N THR A 123 -6.90 24.17 1.50
CA THR A 123 -5.95 23.11 1.14
C THR A 123 -6.27 21.83 1.89
N GLN A 124 -6.37 20.73 1.15
CA GLN A 124 -6.48 19.38 1.71
C GLN A 124 -5.36 18.49 1.16
N GLN A 125 -4.73 17.74 2.06
CA GLN A 125 -3.82 16.65 1.71
C GLN A 125 -4.44 15.35 2.22
N LEU A 126 -4.57 14.37 1.33
CA LEU A 126 -5.04 13.05 1.66
C LEU A 126 -4.09 12.01 1.06
N GLU A 127 -3.59 11.14 1.92
CA GLU A 127 -2.86 9.95 1.53
C GLU A 127 -3.65 8.72 2.00
N VAL A 128 -3.97 7.82 1.08
CA VAL A 128 -4.56 6.52 1.39
C VAL A 128 -3.70 5.44 0.75
N THR A 129 -3.19 4.53 1.55
CA THR A 129 -2.28 3.47 1.09
C THR A 129 -2.76 2.11 1.57
N ILE A 130 -2.41 1.08 0.81
CA ILE A 130 -2.59 -0.30 1.24
C ILE A 130 -1.54 -0.60 2.31
N SER A 131 -2.00 -1.10 3.45
CA SER A 131 -1.12 -1.54 4.53
C SER A 131 -0.25 -2.72 4.05
N PRO A 132 1.07 -2.70 4.27
CA PRO A 132 1.96 -3.74 3.82
C PRO A 132 1.48 -5.14 4.23
N GLU A 133 1.54 -6.09 3.29
CA GLU A 133 1.24 -7.51 3.52
C GLU A 133 -0.17 -7.79 4.07
N SER A 134 -1.09 -6.82 4.02
CA SER A 134 -2.46 -6.98 4.51
C SER A 134 -3.37 -7.76 3.55
N GLY A 135 -2.93 -7.94 2.31
CA GLY A 135 -3.62 -8.66 1.25
C GLY A 135 -3.84 -10.14 1.57
N THR A 136 -5.02 -10.67 1.26
CA THR A 136 -5.35 -12.11 1.42
C THR A 136 -6.00 -12.68 0.16
N GLY A 137 -6.08 -14.01 0.08
CA GLY A 137 -6.69 -14.70 -1.06
C GLY A 137 -5.96 -14.36 -2.37
N ALA A 138 -6.71 -14.03 -3.42
CA ALA A 138 -6.14 -13.63 -4.70
C ALA A 138 -5.55 -12.21 -4.69
N LEU A 139 -5.65 -11.50 -3.55
CA LEU A 139 -5.05 -10.19 -3.31
C LEU A 139 -3.83 -10.26 -2.40
N ALA A 140 -3.32 -11.45 -2.09
CA ALA A 140 -2.07 -11.61 -1.33
C ALA A 140 -0.91 -10.87 -2.04
N GLY A 141 -0.18 -10.06 -1.27
CA GLY A 141 0.92 -9.24 -1.79
C GLY A 141 0.50 -7.94 -2.50
N ILE A 142 -0.79 -7.58 -2.45
CA ILE A 142 -1.25 -6.29 -3.00
C ILE A 142 -0.56 -5.11 -2.32
N ALA A 143 -0.13 -4.14 -3.12
CA ALA A 143 0.41 -2.86 -2.67
C ALA A 143 -0.13 -1.74 -3.57
N GLY A 144 -0.28 -0.52 -3.04
CA GLY A 144 -0.88 0.55 -3.82
C GLY A 144 -1.36 1.73 -2.99
N LYS A 145 -1.99 2.67 -3.69
CA LYS A 145 -2.56 3.90 -3.13
C LYS A 145 -3.95 4.15 -3.71
N LEU A 146 -4.82 4.74 -2.91
CA LEU A 146 -6.19 5.05 -3.30
C LEU A 146 -6.41 6.57 -3.30
N GLY A 147 -6.72 7.12 -4.46
CA GLY A 147 -7.26 8.46 -4.61
C GLY A 147 -8.75 8.48 -4.26
N ILE A 148 -9.20 9.58 -3.64
CA ILE A 148 -10.62 9.83 -3.37
C ILE A 148 -10.99 11.16 -3.98
N ARG A 149 -12.15 11.19 -4.65
CA ARG A 149 -12.73 12.41 -5.22
C ARG A 149 -14.21 12.49 -4.89
N ILE A 150 -14.70 13.71 -4.64
CA ILE A 150 -16.11 13.96 -4.36
C ILE A 150 -16.64 14.90 -5.44
N GLU A 151 -17.70 14.48 -6.13
CA GLU A 151 -18.38 15.29 -7.14
C GLU A 151 -19.88 15.18 -7.02
N GLY A 152 -20.58 16.32 -6.99
CA GLY A 152 -22.04 16.34 -6.88
C GLY A 152 -22.57 15.55 -5.67
N GLY A 153 -21.79 15.48 -4.58
CA GLY A 153 -22.11 14.70 -3.38
C GLY A 153 -21.83 13.19 -3.46
N LYS A 154 -21.31 12.68 -4.58
CA LYS A 154 -20.95 11.28 -4.76
C LYS A 154 -19.44 11.06 -4.55
N HIS A 155 -19.08 9.98 -3.87
CA HIS A 155 -17.69 9.60 -3.66
C HIS A 155 -17.21 8.62 -4.73
N TYR A 156 -16.03 8.92 -5.27
CA TYR A 156 -15.30 8.11 -6.24
C TYR A 156 -13.96 7.69 -5.65
N TYR A 157 -13.50 6.51 -6.04
CA TYR A 157 -12.14 6.06 -5.77
C TYR A 157 -11.39 5.82 -7.07
N ASP A 158 -10.07 5.91 -6.97
CA ASP A 158 -9.10 5.66 -8.02
C ASP A 158 -7.93 4.90 -7.38
N LEU A 159 -7.80 3.61 -7.67
CA LEU A 159 -6.86 2.71 -7.01
C LEU A 159 -5.76 2.31 -7.99
N ASP A 160 -4.57 2.87 -7.79
CA ASP A 160 -3.34 2.39 -8.40
C ASP A 160 -2.76 1.27 -7.52
N TYR A 161 -2.61 0.07 -8.07
CA TYR A 161 -2.13 -1.07 -7.30
C TYR A 161 -1.25 -2.03 -8.10
N THR A 162 -0.49 -2.86 -7.40
CA THR A 162 0.28 -3.97 -7.96
C THR A 162 -0.13 -5.27 -7.30
N LEU A 163 0.08 -6.36 -8.02
CA LEU A 163 0.06 -7.71 -7.47
C LEU A 163 1.35 -8.43 -7.88
N PRO A 164 1.84 -9.37 -7.06
CA PRO A 164 2.91 -10.27 -7.48
C PRO A 164 2.51 -10.99 -8.77
N ALA A 165 3.50 -11.28 -9.62
CA ALA A 165 3.27 -12.17 -10.75
C ALA A 165 2.73 -13.51 -10.22
N ALA A 166 1.74 -14.07 -10.90
CA ALA A 166 1.31 -15.43 -10.64
C ALA A 166 2.54 -16.36 -10.80
N PRO A 167 2.72 -17.34 -9.90
CA PRO A 167 3.80 -18.32 -10.02
C PRO A 167 3.73 -19.10 -11.34
#